data_AF-A0A955PF45-F1
#
_entry.id   AF-A0A955PF45-F1
#
_cell.length_a   1.000
_cell.length_b   1.000
_cell.length_c   1.000
_cell.angle_alpha   90.00
_cell.angle_beta   90.00
_cell.angle_gamma   90.00
#
_symmetry.space_group_name_H-M   'P 1'
#
loop_
_entity.id
_entity.type
_entity.pdbx_description
1 polymer ?
#
loop_
_entity_poly.entity_id
_entity_poly.type
_entity_poly.pdbx_seq_one_letter_code
_entity_poly.pdbx_strand_id
1 'polypeptide(L)'
;MKNRLNALKSAKILLGLESAPTSAAEAPAPEPAKEPVKEEAPTEPQVAAAAVDDHFHKNILPIFQNNCFGCHGPDKQKAGLRLDSLEAMIKGGDFGSVLTPGDLDKSYLVEVIRYTGETKMPPKEKLPDESIALIEQWVRDGAKWGDASQAVEEPKETAPVSNDNKVAEAPGDPGVALFNSKVLPIFENKCFGCHGPEKQKASLRLDSHEAILKGSEYGPILEPGDPEKSQLYKVLTYDGEVVMPPKEKLPQEEIDAIKEWIQAGAPWPSGKLSKADPDKTQPEEQPKEELAANEIPWSFKPIHEASIDKTKVNLSKKDWAETPVDIFVLKKLEEAGLTPSPPAERTQLIRRVYYGLIG
;
A
#
# COMPACT_ATOMS: atom_id res chain seq x y z
N MET A 1 56.69 -24.80 60.35
CA MET A 1 57.95 -24.67 59.58
C MET A 1 57.73 -23.68 58.44
N LYS A 2 58.45 -22.53 58.48
CA LYS A 2 58.96 -21.67 57.37
C LYS A 2 57.97 -21.23 56.25
N ASN A 3 57.59 -19.94 56.19
CA ASN A 3 58.22 -18.81 55.42
C ASN A 3 58.08 -18.98 53.88
N ARG A 4 57.62 -18.01 53.05
CA ARG A 4 57.84 -16.54 52.87
C ARG A 4 56.64 -15.96 52.07
N LEU A 5 56.08 -14.75 52.20
CA LEU A 5 56.51 -13.34 52.34
C LEU A 5 57.05 -12.61 51.06
N ASN A 6 56.39 -11.48 50.74
CA ASN A 6 56.81 -10.26 50.00
C ASN A 6 56.85 -10.26 48.45
N ALA A 7 56.68 -9.14 47.71
CA ALA A 7 56.14 -7.77 47.91
C ALA A 7 56.25 -6.97 46.58
N LEU A 8 55.30 -6.05 46.34
CA LEU A 8 55.34 -4.69 45.74
C LEU A 8 56.43 -4.24 44.72
N LYS A 9 55.97 -3.51 43.66
CA LYS A 9 56.41 -2.16 43.16
C LYS A 9 55.79 -1.91 41.75
N SER A 10 54.92 -0.91 41.50
CA SER A 10 55.08 0.56 41.38
C SER A 10 55.63 1.09 40.04
N ALA A 11 54.79 1.82 39.29
CA ALA A 11 55.04 3.01 38.43
C ALA A 11 53.71 3.33 37.71
N LYS A 12 52.95 4.43 37.83
CA LYS A 12 53.14 5.90 38.01
C LYS A 12 53.76 6.62 36.80
N ILE A 13 52.91 7.35 36.06
CA ILE A 13 53.07 8.61 35.28
C ILE A 13 51.65 8.89 34.71
N LEU A 14 50.83 9.83 35.24
CA LEU A 14 50.76 11.30 34.99
C LEU A 14 50.72 11.63 33.48
N LEU A 15 49.89 12.51 32.90
CA LEU A 15 48.93 13.53 33.32
C LEU A 15 48.33 14.05 31.99
N GLY A 16 47.09 14.55 31.97
CA GLY A 16 46.57 15.32 30.84
C GLY A 16 45.06 15.50 30.82
N LEU A 17 44.52 16.14 31.88
CA LEU A 17 43.20 16.77 31.89
C LEU A 17 43.23 18.01 30.98
N GLU A 18 42.11 18.35 30.34
CA GLU A 18 41.42 19.63 30.64
C GLU A 18 40.03 19.71 30.00
N SER A 19 39.12 20.19 30.83
CA SER A 19 37.68 20.36 30.65
C SER A 19 37.34 21.85 30.57
N ALA A 20 36.34 22.21 29.75
CA ALA A 20 35.66 23.50 29.81
C ALA A 20 34.99 23.74 31.18
N PRO A 21 34.73 25.00 31.59
CA PRO A 21 33.39 25.54 31.39
C PRO A 21 33.26 27.07 31.16
N THR A 22 32.02 27.40 30.78
CA THR A 22 31.26 28.66 30.59
C THR A 22 31.32 29.74 31.68
N SER A 23 31.12 31.02 31.30
CA SER A 23 30.17 31.97 31.95
C SER A 23 29.99 33.29 31.16
N ALA A 24 28.77 33.85 31.24
CA ALA A 24 28.16 35.05 30.63
C ALA A 24 28.75 36.40 31.14
N ALA A 25 28.36 37.63 30.76
CA ALA A 25 27.20 38.26 30.11
C ALA A 25 27.59 39.70 29.64
N GLU A 26 26.74 40.38 28.84
CA GLU A 26 26.26 41.78 29.03
C GLU A 26 25.68 42.35 27.70
N ALA A 27 24.47 42.93 27.74
CA ALA A 27 23.84 43.77 26.69
C ALA A 27 23.57 45.17 27.31
N PRO A 28 23.37 46.28 26.54
CA PRO A 28 22.04 46.58 25.98
C PRO A 28 21.99 47.45 24.70
N ALA A 29 20.78 47.56 24.12
CA ALA A 29 20.33 48.39 22.97
C ALA A 29 20.30 49.92 23.31
N PRO A 30 19.94 50.91 22.42
CA PRO A 30 18.75 50.91 21.54
C PRO A 30 18.85 51.66 20.17
N GLU A 31 17.90 51.37 19.27
CA GLU A 31 17.42 52.22 18.15
C GLU A 31 16.59 53.42 18.70
N PRO A 32 16.34 54.54 17.98
CA PRO A 32 15.31 54.54 16.91
C PRO A 32 15.34 55.65 15.81
N ALA A 33 14.55 55.43 14.74
CA ALA A 33 13.63 56.37 14.01
C ALA A 33 14.17 57.70 13.39
N LYS A 34 13.75 58.25 12.23
CA LYS A 34 12.60 58.08 11.29
C LYS A 34 12.85 59.01 10.06
N GLU A 35 12.47 58.55 8.85
CA GLU A 35 11.69 59.17 7.72
C GLU A 35 11.72 60.71 7.44
N PRO A 36 11.43 61.24 6.21
CA PRO A 36 10.42 60.76 5.24
C PRO A 36 10.62 60.97 3.69
N VAL A 37 9.93 60.11 2.92
CA VAL A 37 8.99 60.36 1.78
C VAL A 37 9.41 61.11 0.49
N LYS A 38 9.26 60.40 -0.65
CA LYS A 38 8.28 60.66 -1.77
C LYS A 38 8.35 59.49 -2.75
N GLU A 39 7.35 58.60 -2.84
CA GLU A 39 6.03 58.76 -3.46
C GLU A 39 6.11 59.27 -4.90
N GLU A 40 6.05 58.33 -5.85
CA GLU A 40 5.14 58.37 -7.00
C GLU A 40 5.06 56.96 -7.62
N ALA A 41 3.86 56.37 -7.54
CA ALA A 41 3.34 55.33 -8.44
C ALA A 41 2.14 55.97 -9.18
N PRO A 42 1.47 55.34 -10.17
CA PRO A 42 1.73 54.07 -10.84
C PRO A 42 1.64 54.17 -12.38
N THR A 43 2.36 53.32 -13.11
CA THR A 43 1.92 52.87 -14.45
C THR A 43 2.14 51.36 -14.53
N GLU A 44 1.10 50.59 -14.23
CA GLU A 44 0.99 49.18 -14.62
C GLU A 44 0.33 49.08 -16.02
N PRO A 45 0.39 47.93 -16.70
CA PRO A 45 1.41 46.88 -16.65
C PRO A 45 1.79 46.39 -18.07
N GLN A 46 3.07 46.24 -18.37
CA GLN A 46 3.48 45.21 -19.32
C GLN A 46 4.00 44.03 -18.51
N VAL A 47 3.23 42.96 -18.59
CA VAL A 47 3.43 41.65 -17.99
C VAL A 47 4.80 41.11 -18.40
N ALA A 48 5.83 41.43 -17.63
CA ALA A 48 7.06 40.65 -17.63
C ALA A 48 6.75 39.41 -16.81
N ALA A 49 6.28 38.36 -17.49
CA ALA A 49 6.08 37.04 -16.93
C ALA A 49 7.29 36.69 -16.06
N ALA A 50 7.06 36.53 -14.76
CA ALA A 50 8.05 35.97 -13.86
C ALA A 50 8.54 34.68 -14.47
N ALA A 51 9.85 34.62 -14.75
CA ALA A 51 10.50 33.40 -15.21
C ALA A 51 10.27 32.35 -14.12
N VAL A 52 9.29 31.49 -14.36
CA VAL A 52 8.89 30.42 -13.44
C VAL A 52 10.13 29.59 -13.21
N ASP A 53 10.58 29.50 -11.96
CA ASP A 53 11.74 28.71 -11.57
C ASP A 53 11.40 27.24 -11.82
N ASP A 54 11.74 26.81 -13.02
CA ASP A 54 11.51 25.49 -13.56
C ASP A 54 12.48 24.45 -12.95
N HIS A 55 12.91 24.68 -11.70
CA HIS A 55 13.83 23.82 -10.97
C HIS A 55 13.30 22.40 -10.87
N PHE A 56 11.99 22.24 -10.66
CA PHE A 56 11.37 20.93 -10.58
C PHE A 56 11.49 20.16 -11.90
N HIS A 57 11.02 20.71 -13.03
CA HIS A 57 11.05 19.97 -14.29
C HIS A 57 12.48 19.75 -14.80
N LYS A 58 13.44 20.63 -14.45
CA LYS A 58 14.83 20.50 -14.89
C LYS A 58 15.66 19.54 -14.05
N ASN A 59 15.52 19.57 -12.72
CA ASN A 59 16.44 18.86 -11.83
C ASN A 59 15.79 17.67 -11.12
N ILE A 60 14.49 17.73 -10.84
CA ILE A 60 13.81 16.77 -9.96
C ILE A 60 12.95 15.78 -10.74
N LEU A 61 12.12 16.28 -11.66
CA LEU A 61 11.26 15.46 -12.51
C LEU A 61 12.04 14.39 -13.28
N PRO A 62 13.24 14.66 -13.86
CA PRO A 62 14.00 13.62 -14.55
C PRO A 62 14.43 12.48 -13.62
N ILE A 63 14.72 12.78 -12.34
CA ILE A 63 15.07 11.75 -11.36
C ILE A 63 13.85 10.83 -11.15
N PHE A 64 12.66 11.41 -10.98
CA PHE A 64 11.44 10.63 -10.82
C PHE A 64 11.05 9.86 -12.08
N GLN A 65 11.15 10.46 -13.26
CA GLN A 65 10.87 9.79 -14.53
C GLN A 65 11.74 8.56 -14.75
N ASN A 66 13.05 8.71 -14.51
CA ASN A 66 14.01 7.67 -14.81
C ASN A 66 14.02 6.55 -13.78
N ASN A 67 13.79 6.87 -12.50
CA ASN A 67 14.00 5.92 -11.41
C ASN A 67 12.71 5.46 -10.72
N CYS A 68 11.63 6.23 -10.82
CA CYS A 68 10.43 6.02 -10.02
C CYS A 68 9.20 5.72 -10.90
N PHE A 69 8.96 6.47 -11.98
CA PHE A 69 7.72 6.36 -12.77
C PHE A 69 7.58 5.03 -13.50
N GLY A 70 8.69 4.35 -13.79
CA GLY A 70 8.64 2.99 -14.32
C GLY A 70 7.94 1.98 -13.39
N CYS A 71 7.72 2.33 -12.12
CA CYS A 71 7.00 1.50 -11.14
C CYS A 71 5.93 2.23 -10.32
N HIS A 72 6.01 3.55 -10.17
CA HIS A 72 5.08 4.40 -9.41
C HIS A 72 4.66 5.63 -10.26
N GLY A 73 4.46 5.42 -11.55
CA GLY A 73 3.99 6.41 -12.52
C GLY A 73 2.66 5.98 -13.15
N PRO A 74 2.20 6.62 -14.23
CA PRO A 74 0.87 6.41 -14.79
C PRO A 74 0.62 4.98 -15.24
N ASP A 75 1.63 4.37 -15.84
CA ASP A 75 1.54 3.03 -16.39
C ASP A 75 1.73 1.93 -15.34
N LYS A 76 2.28 2.28 -14.17
CA LYS A 76 2.53 1.31 -13.10
C LYS A 76 2.48 2.00 -11.75
N GLN A 77 1.53 1.60 -10.91
CA GLN A 77 1.21 2.26 -9.64
C GLN A 77 1.44 1.27 -8.50
N LYS A 78 2.70 0.83 -8.32
CA LYS A 78 2.99 -0.15 -7.29
C LYS A 78 2.56 0.40 -5.92
N ALA A 79 1.89 -0.45 -5.15
CA ALA A 79 1.25 -0.09 -3.90
C ALA A 79 0.26 1.09 -4.01
N GLY A 80 -0.48 1.20 -5.12
CA GLY A 80 -1.46 2.26 -5.35
C GLY A 80 -0.88 3.67 -5.46
N LEU A 81 0.46 3.80 -5.54
CA LEU A 81 1.16 5.07 -5.46
C LEU A 81 1.55 5.61 -6.83
N ARG A 82 1.28 6.91 -7.03
CA ARG A 82 1.63 7.70 -8.20
C ARG A 82 2.53 8.87 -7.78
N LEU A 83 3.64 9.03 -8.48
CA LEU A 83 4.69 10.02 -8.20
C LEU A 83 4.81 11.10 -9.28
N ASP A 84 4.00 11.02 -10.33
CA ASP A 84 3.98 11.91 -11.50
C ASP A 84 3.01 13.09 -11.38
N SER A 85 2.36 13.24 -10.23
CA SER A 85 1.69 14.49 -9.85
C SER A 85 1.84 14.75 -8.36
N LEU A 86 1.93 16.03 -8.00
CA LEU A 86 2.00 16.44 -6.60
C LEU A 86 0.77 15.99 -5.82
N GLU A 87 -0.42 16.12 -6.41
CA GLU A 87 -1.69 15.70 -5.81
C GLU A 87 -1.69 14.20 -5.51
N ALA A 88 -1.16 13.37 -6.41
CA ALA A 88 -1.10 11.94 -6.21
C ALA A 88 -0.02 11.52 -5.19
N MET A 89 1.11 12.24 -5.13
CA MET A 89 2.12 12.07 -4.08
C MET A 89 1.57 12.38 -2.68
N ILE A 90 0.71 13.41 -2.58
CA ILE A 90 0.06 13.81 -1.33
C ILE A 90 -1.09 12.85 -0.98
N LYS A 91 -1.92 12.46 -1.95
CA LYS A 91 -2.98 11.43 -1.79
C LYS A 91 -2.38 10.10 -1.32
N GLY A 92 -1.19 9.78 -1.80
CA GLY A 92 -0.48 8.56 -1.46
C GLY A 92 -1.12 7.31 -2.06
N GLY A 93 -0.64 6.16 -1.61
CA GLY A 93 -1.14 4.85 -2.04
C GLY A 93 -1.59 4.01 -0.86
N ASP A 94 -1.36 2.70 -0.95
CA ASP A 94 -1.81 1.71 0.04
C ASP A 94 -1.25 1.94 1.46
N PHE A 95 -0.14 2.68 1.57
CA PHE A 95 0.54 3.00 2.83
C PHE A 95 0.27 4.43 3.35
N GLY A 96 -0.67 5.16 2.74
CA GLY A 96 -0.98 6.54 3.08
C GLY A 96 -0.11 7.56 2.32
N SER A 97 -0.17 8.82 2.77
CA SER A 97 0.49 9.95 2.10
C SER A 97 2.01 9.75 2.03
N VAL A 98 2.57 9.96 0.83
CA VAL A 98 4.00 9.72 0.60
C VAL A 98 4.84 10.98 0.69
N LEU A 99 4.21 12.16 0.59
CA LEU A 99 4.90 13.43 0.56
C LEU A 99 4.19 14.48 1.43
N THR A 100 4.91 15.02 2.42
CA THR A 100 4.49 16.17 3.21
C THR A 100 5.37 17.37 2.87
N PRO A 101 4.88 18.33 2.07
CA PRO A 101 5.68 19.49 1.66
C PRO A 101 6.26 20.27 2.84
N GLY A 102 7.56 20.57 2.81
CA GLY A 102 8.28 21.34 3.83
C GLY A 102 8.80 20.54 5.03
N ASP A 103 8.44 19.25 5.16
CA ASP A 103 8.84 18.40 6.30
C ASP A 103 9.46 17.10 5.79
N LEU A 104 10.77 16.94 5.99
CA LEU A 104 11.49 15.74 5.56
C LEU A 104 11.20 14.53 6.44
N ASP A 105 11.07 14.75 7.74
CA ASP A 105 10.94 13.64 8.70
C ASP A 105 9.53 13.04 8.64
N LYS A 106 8.53 13.82 8.21
CA LYS A 106 7.16 13.33 7.95
C LYS A 106 6.92 12.89 6.49
N SER A 107 7.91 13.02 5.62
CA SER A 107 7.78 12.58 4.22
C SER A 107 8.26 11.15 4.07
N TYR A 108 7.31 10.20 3.95
CA TYR A 108 7.62 8.78 3.78
C TYR A 108 8.51 8.52 2.55
N LEU A 109 8.39 9.35 1.50
CA LEU A 109 9.29 9.35 0.34
C LEU A 109 10.77 9.43 0.72
N VAL A 110 11.14 10.30 1.66
CA VAL A 110 12.53 10.56 2.05
C VAL A 110 13.11 9.36 2.81
N GLU A 111 12.32 8.74 3.67
CA GLU A 111 12.70 7.53 4.40
C GLU A 111 13.02 6.36 3.45
N VAL A 112 12.12 6.10 2.50
CA VAL A 112 12.25 4.95 1.59
C VAL A 112 13.37 5.11 0.58
N ILE A 113 13.69 6.33 0.12
CA ILE A 113 14.82 6.58 -0.81
C ILE A 113 16.18 6.59 -0.12
N ARG A 114 16.22 6.92 1.19
CA ARG A 114 17.45 6.85 1.99
C ARG A 114 17.81 5.42 2.40
N TYR A 115 16.87 4.49 2.32
CA TYR A 115 16.96 3.11 2.80
C TYR A 115 17.08 3.00 4.32
N THR A 116 16.52 3.97 5.06
CA THR A 116 16.58 3.99 6.52
C THR A 116 15.46 3.17 7.18
N GLY A 117 14.36 2.93 6.47
CA GLY A 117 13.23 2.12 6.94
C GLY A 117 13.24 0.66 6.46
N GLU A 118 12.17 -0.06 6.78
CA GLU A 118 11.96 -1.45 6.35
C GLU A 118 11.70 -1.56 4.85
N THR A 119 10.98 -0.59 4.28
CA THR A 119 10.74 -0.48 2.84
C THR A 119 11.81 0.37 2.18
N LYS A 120 12.42 -0.14 1.11
CA LYS A 120 13.55 0.47 0.40
C LYS A 120 13.24 0.63 -1.08
N MET A 121 13.32 1.86 -1.59
CA MET A 121 12.97 2.21 -2.98
C MET A 121 14.01 3.16 -3.60
N PRO A 122 14.45 2.96 -4.86
CA PRO A 122 14.00 1.96 -5.83
C PRO A 122 14.60 0.56 -5.60
N PRO A 123 13.83 -0.54 -5.70
CA PRO A 123 14.23 -1.86 -5.21
C PRO A 123 15.40 -2.52 -5.97
N LYS A 124 15.72 -2.01 -7.16
CA LYS A 124 16.83 -2.53 -7.98
C LYS A 124 18.16 -1.92 -7.58
N GLU A 125 18.19 -0.61 -7.37
CA GLU A 125 19.42 0.14 -7.06
C GLU A 125 19.05 1.44 -6.35
N LYS A 126 19.83 1.78 -5.32
CA LYS A 126 19.62 3.01 -4.54
C LYS A 126 20.04 4.21 -5.39
N LEU A 127 19.27 5.30 -5.30
CA LEU A 127 19.61 6.56 -5.96
C LEU A 127 20.98 7.08 -5.51
N PRO A 128 21.74 7.74 -6.39
CA PRO A 128 22.96 8.43 -6.01
C PRO A 128 22.68 9.47 -4.92
N ASP A 129 23.60 9.63 -3.97
CA ASP A 129 23.41 10.53 -2.82
C ASP A 129 23.16 11.99 -3.25
N GLU A 130 23.75 12.41 -4.38
CA GLU A 130 23.49 13.73 -4.98
C GLU A 130 22.04 13.89 -5.47
N SER A 131 21.47 12.85 -6.09
CA SER A 131 20.05 12.85 -6.50
C SER A 131 19.10 12.82 -5.30
N ILE A 132 19.48 12.11 -4.23
CA ILE A 132 18.73 12.10 -2.97
C ILE A 132 18.76 13.50 -2.34
N ALA A 133 19.92 14.16 -2.30
CA ALA A 133 20.06 15.51 -1.76
C ALA A 133 19.21 16.54 -2.53
N LEU A 134 19.11 16.41 -3.85
CA LEU A 134 18.23 17.26 -4.68
C LEU A 134 16.75 17.06 -4.36
N ILE A 135 16.29 15.81 -4.21
CA ILE A 135 14.90 15.52 -3.83
C ILE A 135 14.61 16.07 -2.42
N GLU A 136 15.51 15.87 -1.46
CA GLU A 136 15.35 16.43 -0.11
C GLU A 136 15.26 17.95 -0.10
N GLN A 137 16.12 18.61 -0.87
CA GLN A 137 16.07 20.07 -0.95
C GLN A 137 14.73 20.54 -1.53
N TRP A 138 14.24 19.89 -2.59
CA TRP A 138 12.92 20.18 -3.16
C TRP A 138 11.77 19.96 -2.16
N VAL A 139 11.82 18.92 -1.33
CA VAL A 139 10.82 18.70 -0.27
C VAL A 139 10.91 19.79 0.81
N ARG A 140 12.12 20.18 1.25
CA ARG A 140 12.31 21.31 2.20
C ARG A 140 11.76 22.62 1.65
N ASP A 141 11.90 22.85 0.35
CA ASP A 141 11.45 24.06 -0.34
C ASP A 141 9.93 24.06 -0.65
N GLY A 142 9.21 23.05 -0.16
CA GLY A 142 7.75 22.97 -0.21
C GLY A 142 7.20 22.20 -1.40
N ALA A 143 7.99 21.31 -2.01
CA ALA A 143 7.58 20.40 -3.07
C ALA A 143 6.83 21.06 -4.24
N LYS A 144 7.27 22.24 -4.67
CA LYS A 144 6.63 23.02 -5.74
C LYS A 144 6.74 22.31 -7.09
N TRP A 145 5.63 22.24 -7.83
CA TRP A 145 5.53 21.49 -9.10
C TRP A 145 5.70 22.36 -10.36
N GLY A 146 5.29 23.63 -10.34
CA GLY A 146 5.31 24.58 -11.48
C GLY A 146 4.01 24.60 -12.30
N ASP A 147 3.70 25.71 -13.01
CA ASP A 147 2.43 25.91 -13.76
C ASP A 147 2.52 25.57 -15.26
N ALA A 148 1.64 24.68 -15.74
CA ALA A 148 1.29 24.51 -17.16
C ALA A 148 -0.20 24.17 -17.28
N SER A 149 -1.05 25.20 -17.43
CA SER A 149 -2.51 25.09 -17.52
C SER A 149 -3.03 25.56 -18.89
N GLN A 150 -4.01 24.82 -19.44
CA GLN A 150 -5.08 25.24 -20.37
C GLN A 150 -4.73 25.78 -21.78
N ALA A 151 -5.10 25.03 -22.83
CA ALA A 151 -5.61 25.55 -24.12
C ALA A 151 -6.20 24.43 -25.03
N VAL A 152 -7.53 24.36 -25.12
CA VAL A 152 -8.25 24.21 -26.41
C VAL A 152 -9.54 25.05 -26.30
N GLU A 153 -9.68 26.06 -27.16
CA GLU A 153 -10.83 26.98 -27.30
C GLU A 153 -12.03 26.28 -27.99
N GLU A 154 -13.30 26.73 -28.07
CA GLU A 154 -14.08 28.00 -28.02
C GLU A 154 -15.58 27.66 -27.75
N PRO A 155 -16.58 28.59 -27.63
CA PRO A 155 -16.57 30.06 -27.52
C PRO A 155 -17.25 30.63 -26.26
N LYS A 156 -16.95 31.91 -26.01
CA LYS A 156 -17.47 32.85 -24.98
C LYS A 156 -18.99 32.94 -24.90
N GLU A 157 -19.54 33.03 -23.68
CA GLU A 157 -20.13 34.29 -23.17
C GLU A 157 -20.30 34.30 -21.63
N THR A 158 -19.52 35.21 -21.02
CA THR A 158 -19.71 35.98 -19.75
C THR A 158 -20.04 35.31 -18.41
N ALA A 159 -19.00 35.36 -17.57
CA ALA A 159 -18.83 35.33 -16.10
C ALA A 159 -19.87 36.08 -15.21
N PRO A 160 -19.70 36.15 -13.87
CA PRO A 160 -19.20 35.17 -12.87
C PRO A 160 -20.07 35.14 -11.58
N VAL A 161 -19.82 34.20 -10.65
CA VAL A 161 -19.45 34.51 -9.24
C VAL A 161 -19.08 33.25 -8.42
N SER A 162 -17.88 33.35 -7.82
CA SER A 162 -17.35 32.87 -6.54
C SER A 162 -17.83 31.59 -5.82
N ASN A 163 -16.81 30.81 -5.44
CA ASN A 163 -16.66 29.86 -4.33
C ASN A 163 -17.76 29.85 -3.25
N ASP A 164 -18.21 28.65 -2.91
CA ASP A 164 -18.15 28.11 -1.55
C ASP A 164 -18.38 26.58 -1.56
N ASN A 165 -17.70 25.88 -0.65
CA ASN A 165 -17.78 24.44 -0.42
C ASN A 165 -19.24 23.94 -0.32
N LYS A 166 -19.62 22.96 -1.16
CA LYS A 166 -20.76 22.07 -0.86
C LYS A 166 -20.70 20.78 -1.65
N VAL A 167 -20.60 19.67 -0.92
CA VAL A 167 -20.96 18.32 -1.38
C VAL A 167 -22.40 18.38 -1.90
N ALA A 168 -22.63 18.05 -3.17
CA ALA A 168 -23.96 17.80 -3.70
C ALA A 168 -23.92 16.80 -4.85
N GLU A 169 -24.64 15.71 -4.63
CA GLU A 169 -24.96 14.60 -5.51
C GLU A 169 -25.91 15.04 -6.66
N ALA A 170 -25.57 14.60 -7.89
CA ALA A 170 -26.35 14.44 -9.15
C ALA A 170 -27.18 15.63 -9.73
N PRO A 171 -27.07 15.90 -11.06
CA PRO A 171 -27.65 15.00 -12.07
C PRO A 171 -26.75 14.66 -13.28
N GLY A 172 -26.76 13.38 -13.68
CA GLY A 172 -26.51 12.90 -15.03
C GLY A 172 -25.08 12.92 -15.57
N ASP A 173 -24.18 12.07 -15.04
CA ASP A 173 -22.94 11.72 -15.76
C ASP A 173 -23.32 11.08 -17.12
N PRO A 174 -22.94 11.68 -18.26
CA PRO A 174 -23.24 11.15 -19.60
C PRO A 174 -22.76 9.71 -19.81
N GLY A 175 -21.68 9.30 -19.14
CA GLY A 175 -21.18 7.94 -19.24
C GLY A 175 -22.05 6.92 -18.49
N VAL A 176 -22.70 7.31 -17.39
CA VAL A 176 -23.68 6.45 -16.69
C VAL A 176 -24.93 6.25 -17.54
N ALA A 177 -25.36 7.28 -18.29
CA ALA A 177 -26.47 7.16 -19.24
C ALA A 177 -26.13 6.23 -20.42
N LEU A 178 -24.89 6.31 -20.94
CA LEU A 178 -24.37 5.41 -21.97
C LEU A 178 -24.32 3.95 -21.47
N PHE A 179 -23.87 3.74 -20.24
CA PHE A 179 -23.82 2.42 -19.63
C PHE A 179 -25.22 1.78 -19.56
N ASN A 180 -26.20 2.49 -19.00
CA ASN A 180 -27.55 1.97 -18.80
C ASN A 180 -28.31 1.71 -20.11
N SER A 181 -28.09 2.54 -21.13
CA SER A 181 -28.84 2.46 -22.39
C SER A 181 -28.24 1.50 -23.41
N LYS A 182 -26.90 1.39 -23.47
CA LYS A 182 -26.20 0.60 -24.49
C LYS A 182 -25.39 -0.57 -23.94
N VAL A 183 -24.57 -0.35 -22.92
CA VAL A 183 -23.62 -1.39 -22.44
C VAL A 183 -24.32 -2.46 -21.61
N LEU A 184 -25.21 -2.07 -20.71
CA LEU A 184 -25.91 -2.99 -19.82
C LEU A 184 -26.75 -4.04 -20.60
N PRO A 185 -27.56 -3.69 -21.61
CA PRO A 185 -28.27 -4.67 -22.42
C PRO A 185 -27.33 -5.67 -23.14
N ILE A 186 -26.14 -5.23 -23.55
CA ILE A 186 -25.16 -6.13 -24.18
C ILE A 186 -24.66 -7.14 -23.13
N PHE A 187 -24.29 -6.67 -21.93
CA PHE A 187 -23.82 -7.52 -20.85
C PHE A 187 -24.89 -8.53 -20.41
N GLU A 188 -26.15 -8.10 -20.25
CA GLU A 188 -27.27 -8.97 -19.89
C GLU A 188 -27.51 -10.09 -20.91
N ASN A 189 -27.57 -9.73 -22.19
CA ASN A 189 -27.98 -10.67 -23.24
C ASN A 189 -26.84 -11.57 -23.74
N LYS A 190 -25.59 -11.09 -23.69
CA LYS A 190 -24.44 -11.75 -24.33
C LYS A 190 -23.39 -12.25 -23.35
N CYS A 191 -23.33 -11.71 -22.13
CA CYS A 191 -22.23 -11.96 -21.20
C CYS A 191 -22.66 -12.71 -19.92
N PHE A 192 -23.77 -12.31 -19.29
CA PHE A 192 -24.18 -12.86 -17.98
C PHE A 192 -24.49 -14.35 -18.00
N GLY A 193 -24.93 -14.90 -19.13
CA GLY A 193 -25.16 -16.35 -19.26
C GLY A 193 -23.91 -17.23 -19.03
N CYS A 194 -22.71 -16.65 -19.06
CA CYS A 194 -21.44 -17.34 -18.76
C CYS A 194 -20.54 -16.61 -17.74
N HIS A 195 -20.77 -15.31 -17.51
CA HIS A 195 -20.01 -14.45 -16.59
C HIS A 195 -20.97 -13.69 -15.66
N GLY A 196 -21.93 -14.40 -15.08
CA GLY A 196 -22.97 -13.90 -14.18
C GLY A 196 -23.10 -14.78 -12.93
N PRO A 197 -24.13 -14.58 -12.09
CA PRO A 197 -24.20 -15.26 -10.79
C PRO A 197 -24.29 -16.78 -10.90
N GLU A 198 -24.99 -17.28 -11.91
CA GLU A 198 -25.19 -18.72 -12.13
C GLU A 198 -23.96 -19.42 -12.72
N LYS A 199 -23.16 -18.71 -13.51
CA LYS A 199 -21.97 -19.25 -14.19
C LYS A 199 -20.89 -18.19 -14.24
N GLN A 200 -19.71 -18.55 -13.74
CA GLN A 200 -18.56 -17.65 -13.56
C GLN A 200 -17.36 -18.22 -14.29
N LYS A 201 -17.44 -18.31 -15.62
CA LYS A 201 -16.30 -18.78 -16.41
C LYS A 201 -15.12 -17.85 -16.17
N ALA A 202 -13.95 -18.44 -16.00
CA ALA A 202 -12.73 -17.73 -15.62
C ALA A 202 -12.85 -16.94 -14.30
N SER A 203 -13.71 -17.37 -13.38
CA SER A 203 -13.99 -16.66 -12.14
C SER A 203 -14.42 -15.19 -12.36
N LEU A 204 -14.94 -14.87 -13.56
CA LEU A 204 -15.31 -13.52 -13.97
C LEU A 204 -16.82 -13.30 -13.80
N ARG A 205 -17.17 -12.13 -13.27
CA ARG A 205 -18.52 -11.63 -13.09
C ARG A 205 -18.65 -10.23 -13.68
N LEU A 206 -19.68 -10.02 -14.49
CA LEU A 206 -19.92 -8.76 -15.21
C LEU A 206 -21.19 -8.02 -14.74
N ASP A 207 -21.95 -8.61 -13.82
CA ASP A 207 -23.27 -8.14 -13.37
C ASP A 207 -23.22 -7.20 -12.15
N SER A 208 -22.04 -6.91 -11.61
CA SER A 208 -21.87 -5.92 -10.56
C SER A 208 -20.57 -5.13 -10.69
N HIS A 209 -20.58 -3.89 -10.21
CA HIS A 209 -19.42 -2.98 -10.26
C HIS A 209 -18.21 -3.57 -9.53
N GLU A 210 -18.44 -4.03 -8.30
CA GLU A 210 -17.41 -4.63 -7.47
C GLU A 210 -16.81 -5.87 -8.13
N ALA A 211 -17.63 -6.71 -8.76
CA ALA A 211 -17.15 -7.93 -9.37
C ALA A 211 -16.42 -7.69 -10.70
N ILE A 212 -16.81 -6.67 -11.46
CA ILE A 212 -16.05 -6.20 -12.63
C ILE A 212 -14.69 -5.64 -12.23
N LEU A 213 -14.62 -4.84 -11.15
CA LEU A 213 -13.37 -4.30 -10.62
C LEU A 213 -12.48 -5.39 -10.04
N LYS A 214 -13.07 -6.42 -9.41
CA LYS A 214 -12.36 -7.62 -8.95
C LYS A 214 -11.74 -8.39 -10.11
N GLY A 215 -12.40 -8.41 -11.26
CA GLY A 215 -11.90 -9.01 -12.48
C GLY A 215 -12.09 -10.53 -12.55
N SER A 216 -11.20 -11.19 -13.26
CA SER A 216 -11.22 -12.64 -13.53
C SER A 216 -10.07 -13.36 -12.81
N GLU A 217 -9.99 -14.69 -12.94
CA GLU A 217 -8.81 -15.46 -12.51
C GLU A 217 -7.52 -15.03 -13.22
N TYR A 218 -7.64 -14.36 -14.37
CA TYR A 218 -6.53 -13.79 -15.13
C TYR A 218 -6.22 -12.33 -14.77
N GLY A 219 -6.90 -11.77 -13.76
CA GLY A 219 -6.68 -10.41 -13.26
C GLY A 219 -7.74 -9.39 -13.71
N PRO A 220 -7.45 -8.09 -13.55
CA PRO A 220 -8.37 -7.00 -13.87
C PRO A 220 -8.78 -7.04 -15.34
N ILE A 221 -10.06 -6.84 -15.60
CA ILE A 221 -10.59 -6.85 -16.97
C ILE A 221 -10.90 -5.48 -17.54
N LEU A 222 -10.93 -4.46 -16.68
CA LEU A 222 -11.42 -3.12 -17.00
C LEU A 222 -10.41 -2.08 -16.52
N GLU A 223 -9.97 -1.22 -17.44
CA GLU A 223 -9.15 -0.05 -17.17
C GLU A 223 -9.99 1.20 -17.55
N PRO A 224 -10.58 1.88 -16.55
CA PRO A 224 -11.36 3.10 -16.78
C PRO A 224 -10.59 4.15 -17.58
N GLY A 225 -11.18 4.65 -18.66
CA GLY A 225 -10.62 5.68 -19.52
C GLY A 225 -9.78 5.13 -20.69
N ASP A 226 -9.38 3.84 -20.66
CA ASP A 226 -8.53 3.25 -21.70
C ASP A 226 -9.07 1.89 -22.19
N PRO A 227 -9.81 1.90 -23.31
CA PRO A 227 -10.30 0.68 -23.94
C PRO A 227 -9.16 -0.21 -24.43
N GLU A 228 -8.10 0.36 -24.97
CA GLU A 228 -6.99 -0.40 -25.56
C GLU A 228 -6.14 -1.10 -24.49
N LYS A 229 -6.17 -0.63 -23.24
CA LYS A 229 -5.58 -1.33 -22.09
C LYS A 229 -6.54 -2.28 -21.39
N SER A 230 -7.85 -2.09 -21.55
CA SER A 230 -8.88 -2.95 -20.97
C SER A 230 -8.92 -4.33 -21.63
N GLN A 231 -8.68 -5.38 -20.85
CA GLN A 231 -8.76 -6.76 -21.35
C GLN A 231 -10.15 -7.08 -21.92
N LEU A 232 -11.20 -6.51 -21.32
CA LEU A 232 -12.57 -6.61 -21.81
C LEU A 232 -12.70 -6.16 -23.26
N TYR A 233 -12.03 -5.10 -23.70
CA TYR A 233 -12.11 -4.64 -25.09
C TYR A 233 -11.30 -5.57 -26.04
N LYS A 234 -10.09 -5.97 -25.63
CA LYS A 234 -9.21 -6.84 -26.44
C LYS A 234 -9.82 -8.19 -26.78
N VAL A 235 -10.51 -8.80 -25.81
CA VAL A 235 -11.17 -10.10 -26.06
C VAL A 235 -12.36 -9.97 -27.02
N LEU A 236 -12.98 -8.78 -27.09
CA LEU A 236 -14.09 -8.49 -28.00
C LEU A 236 -13.62 -8.15 -29.43
N THR A 237 -12.43 -7.55 -29.57
CA THR A 237 -11.85 -7.25 -30.89
C THR A 237 -11.23 -8.47 -31.58
N TYR A 238 -10.99 -9.54 -30.82
CA TYR A 238 -10.33 -10.80 -31.24
C TYR A 238 -8.83 -10.63 -31.52
N ASP A 239 -8.20 -9.64 -30.90
CA ASP A 239 -6.77 -9.33 -31.10
C ASP A 239 -5.84 -10.10 -30.15
N GLY A 240 -6.34 -11.17 -29.50
CA GLY A 240 -5.59 -11.95 -28.51
C GLY A 240 -5.90 -13.45 -28.52
N GLU A 241 -5.18 -14.21 -27.69
CA GLU A 241 -5.29 -15.68 -27.59
C GLU A 241 -6.65 -16.15 -27.04
N VAL A 242 -7.29 -15.33 -26.22
CA VAL A 242 -8.62 -15.58 -25.66
C VAL A 242 -9.60 -14.63 -26.32
N VAL A 243 -10.61 -15.19 -26.99
CA VAL A 243 -11.65 -14.43 -27.69
C VAL A 243 -13.00 -14.63 -27.03
N MET A 244 -13.78 -13.55 -26.91
CA MET A 244 -15.12 -13.57 -26.33
C MET A 244 -16.04 -12.65 -27.13
N PRO A 245 -17.30 -13.03 -27.39
CA PRO A 245 -17.93 -14.31 -27.06
C PRO A 245 -17.46 -15.47 -27.97
N PRO A 246 -17.32 -16.71 -27.48
CA PRO A 246 -16.71 -17.81 -28.24
C PRO A 246 -17.59 -18.34 -29.39
N LYS A 247 -18.88 -18.02 -29.41
CA LYS A 247 -19.83 -18.52 -30.42
C LYS A 247 -19.88 -17.62 -31.64
N GLU A 248 -19.92 -16.31 -31.41
CA GLU A 248 -20.10 -15.30 -32.46
C GLU A 248 -19.57 -13.97 -31.95
N LYS A 249 -18.86 -13.25 -32.83
CA LYS A 249 -18.31 -11.93 -32.52
C LYS A 249 -19.45 -10.91 -32.44
N LEU A 250 -19.36 -9.98 -31.47
CA LEU A 250 -20.32 -8.89 -31.36
C LEU A 250 -20.30 -8.01 -32.62
N PRO A 251 -21.44 -7.41 -33.01
CA PRO A 251 -21.46 -6.36 -34.01
C PRO A 251 -20.52 -5.21 -33.64
N GLN A 252 -19.91 -4.57 -34.64
CA GLN A 252 -18.95 -3.49 -34.40
C GLN A 252 -19.55 -2.33 -33.59
N GLU A 253 -20.83 -2.00 -33.83
CA GLU A 253 -21.55 -0.96 -33.09
C GLU A 253 -21.68 -1.27 -31.58
N GLU A 254 -21.83 -2.55 -31.21
CA GLU A 254 -21.89 -2.98 -29.80
C GLU A 254 -20.50 -2.92 -29.15
N ILE A 255 -19.45 -3.28 -29.90
CA ILE A 255 -18.06 -3.16 -29.47
C ILE A 255 -17.68 -1.69 -29.26
N ASP A 256 -18.11 -0.80 -30.16
CA ASP A 256 -17.84 0.63 -30.08
C ASP A 256 -18.58 1.27 -28.90
N ALA A 257 -19.81 0.86 -28.60
CA ALA A 257 -20.52 1.33 -27.41
C ALA A 257 -19.81 0.93 -26.10
N ILE A 258 -19.25 -0.28 -26.02
CA ILE A 258 -18.44 -0.72 -24.88
C ILE A 258 -17.13 0.07 -24.83
N LYS A 259 -16.49 0.33 -25.98
CA LYS A 259 -15.29 1.17 -26.10
C LYS A 259 -15.52 2.57 -25.54
N GLU A 260 -16.59 3.24 -25.98
CA GLU A 260 -16.96 4.59 -25.55
C GLU A 260 -17.25 4.64 -24.05
N TRP A 261 -17.94 3.63 -23.51
CA TRP A 261 -18.19 3.56 -22.08
C TRP A 261 -16.92 3.38 -21.26
N ILE A 262 -16.02 2.47 -21.68
CA ILE A 262 -14.72 2.31 -21.03
C ILE A 262 -13.96 3.63 -21.08
N GLN A 263 -13.93 4.28 -22.25
CA GLN A 263 -13.26 5.57 -22.46
C GLN A 263 -13.85 6.70 -21.62
N ALA A 264 -15.15 6.67 -21.31
CA ALA A 264 -15.80 7.60 -20.39
C ALA A 264 -15.42 7.38 -18.91
N GLY A 265 -14.50 6.46 -18.60
CA GLY A 265 -14.12 6.10 -17.24
C GLY A 265 -14.91 4.91 -16.70
N ALA A 266 -15.52 4.12 -17.59
CA ALA A 266 -16.40 3.02 -17.25
C ALA A 266 -17.39 3.33 -16.12
N PRO A 267 -18.04 4.51 -16.14
CA PRO A 267 -18.78 4.98 -14.98
C PRO A 267 -19.98 4.05 -14.76
N TRP A 268 -20.13 3.66 -13.51
CA TRP A 268 -21.14 2.71 -13.08
C TRP A 268 -22.22 3.45 -12.29
N PRO A 269 -23.52 3.20 -12.54
CA PRO A 269 -24.58 3.82 -11.75
C PRO A 269 -24.45 3.38 -10.27
N SER A 270 -24.33 4.34 -9.36
CA SER A 270 -24.40 4.08 -7.92
C SER A 270 -25.81 3.60 -7.56
N GLY A 271 -26.07 2.29 -7.66
CA GLY A 271 -27.37 1.68 -7.41
C GLY A 271 -27.47 0.29 -8.04
N LYS A 272 -28.17 -0.63 -7.38
CA LYS A 272 -28.33 -2.03 -7.84
C LYS A 272 -28.78 -2.07 -9.31
N LEU A 273 -27.99 -2.71 -10.17
CA LEU A 273 -28.47 -3.21 -11.44
C LEU A 273 -29.39 -4.40 -11.14
N SER A 274 -30.67 -4.25 -11.45
CA SER A 274 -31.61 -5.36 -11.31
C SER A 274 -32.59 -5.35 -12.47
N LYS A 275 -32.60 -6.47 -13.21
CA LYS A 275 -33.81 -7.29 -13.26
C LYS A 275 -33.54 -8.63 -12.56
N ALA A 276 -33.49 -8.58 -11.23
CA ALA A 276 -33.78 -9.70 -10.36
C ALA A 276 -34.19 -9.11 -8.99
N ASP A 277 -35.40 -9.44 -8.57
CA ASP A 277 -36.15 -8.86 -7.44
C ASP A 277 -35.31 -8.23 -6.32
N PRO A 278 -35.53 -6.94 -5.99
CA PRO A 278 -34.90 -6.30 -4.84
C PRO A 278 -35.58 -6.66 -3.51
N ASP A 279 -36.60 -7.53 -3.52
CA ASP A 279 -37.34 -7.96 -2.34
C ASP A 279 -37.09 -9.44 -2.01
N LYS A 280 -35.84 -9.73 -1.67
CA LYS A 280 -35.49 -10.66 -0.59
C LYS A 280 -34.06 -10.42 -0.14
N THR A 281 -33.99 -9.99 1.13
CA THR A 281 -32.83 -9.87 2.02
C THR A 281 -32.00 -8.58 1.97
N GLN A 282 -32.18 -7.84 3.06
CA GLN A 282 -31.35 -6.76 3.61
C GLN A 282 -29.86 -7.16 3.75
N PRO A 283 -28.97 -6.17 3.94
CA PRO A 283 -27.56 -6.39 4.21
C PRO A 283 -27.40 -7.10 5.55
N GLU A 284 -27.17 -8.42 5.52
CA GLU A 284 -26.43 -9.05 6.59
C GLU A 284 -24.96 -8.69 6.33
N GLU A 285 -24.34 -7.98 7.26
CA GLU A 285 -22.89 -7.91 7.36
C GLU A 285 -22.37 -9.32 7.10
N GLN A 286 -21.66 -9.54 6.00
CA GLN A 286 -20.81 -10.72 5.95
C GLN A 286 -19.84 -10.48 7.11
N PRO A 287 -19.87 -11.29 8.19
CA PRO A 287 -18.68 -11.38 8.99
C PRO A 287 -17.58 -11.71 7.99
N LYS A 288 -16.38 -11.18 8.17
CA LYS A 288 -15.21 -11.86 7.61
C LYS A 288 -15.45 -13.33 7.92
N GLU A 289 -15.68 -14.18 6.93
CA GLU A 289 -15.57 -15.61 7.11
C GLU A 289 -14.07 -15.85 7.31
N GLU A 290 -13.58 -15.44 8.48
CA GLU A 290 -12.83 -16.33 9.35
C GLU A 290 -13.65 -17.61 9.31
N LEU A 291 -13.36 -18.48 8.32
CA LEU A 291 -13.73 -19.87 8.32
C LEU A 291 -13.60 -20.26 9.78
N ALA A 292 -14.73 -20.53 10.45
CA ALA A 292 -14.72 -20.84 11.86
C ALA A 292 -13.55 -21.80 12.04
N ALA A 293 -12.68 -21.62 13.03
CA ALA A 293 -11.41 -22.37 13.09
C ALA A 293 -11.56 -23.90 12.94
N ASN A 294 -12.79 -24.43 12.94
CA ASN A 294 -13.23 -25.78 12.65
C ASN A 294 -13.42 -26.16 11.16
N GLU A 295 -13.58 -25.21 10.23
CA GLU A 295 -13.81 -25.44 8.78
C GLU A 295 -12.58 -25.22 7.90
N ILE A 296 -11.53 -24.59 8.44
CA ILE A 296 -10.21 -24.57 7.81
C ILE A 296 -9.71 -26.03 7.76
N PRO A 297 -9.37 -26.59 6.57
CA PRO A 297 -8.77 -27.92 6.49
C PRO A 297 -7.52 -27.97 7.37
N TRP A 298 -7.31 -29.06 8.09
CA TRP A 298 -6.27 -29.17 9.13
C TRP A 298 -4.87 -28.73 8.66
N SER A 299 -4.55 -28.87 7.37
CA SER A 299 -3.27 -28.49 6.75
C SER A 299 -3.05 -26.99 6.62
N PHE A 300 -4.11 -26.18 6.69
CA PHE A 300 -4.05 -24.72 6.58
C PHE A 300 -4.23 -24.00 7.92
N LYS A 301 -4.36 -24.76 9.03
CA LYS A 301 -4.36 -24.18 10.38
C LYS A 301 -2.92 -23.87 10.80
N PRO A 302 -2.63 -22.67 11.32
CA PRO A 302 -1.32 -22.38 11.91
C PRO A 302 -0.96 -23.40 12.99
N ILE A 303 0.28 -23.88 12.99
CA ILE A 303 0.78 -24.77 14.05
C ILE A 303 0.99 -23.91 15.30
N HIS A 304 0.10 -24.05 16.28
CA HIS A 304 0.26 -23.45 17.58
C HIS A 304 0.98 -24.41 18.51
N GLU A 305 1.97 -23.90 19.25
CA GLU A 305 2.60 -24.65 20.32
C GLU A 305 1.59 -24.81 21.47
N ALA A 306 1.16 -26.04 21.73
CA ALA A 306 0.19 -26.31 22.78
C ALA A 306 0.86 -26.10 24.15
N SER A 307 0.43 -25.09 24.90
CA SER A 307 0.86 -24.89 26.29
C SER A 307 0.00 -25.73 27.24
N ILE A 308 0.63 -26.46 28.16
CA ILE A 308 -0.07 -27.20 29.20
C ILE A 308 -0.34 -26.30 30.41
N ASP A 309 -1.58 -26.25 30.86
CA ASP A 309 -1.90 -25.80 32.21
C ASP A 309 -1.92 -27.00 33.18
N LYS A 310 -0.80 -27.27 33.85
CA LYS A 310 -0.63 -28.41 34.77
C LYS A 310 -1.57 -28.34 35.98
N THR A 311 -2.09 -27.16 36.31
CA THR A 311 -3.01 -26.99 37.45
C THR A 311 -4.39 -27.57 37.17
N LYS A 312 -4.80 -27.64 35.89
CA LYS A 312 -6.11 -28.14 35.45
C LYS A 312 -6.16 -29.64 35.19
N VAL A 313 -5.01 -30.31 35.14
CA VAL A 313 -4.94 -31.76 34.91
C VAL A 313 -5.17 -32.47 36.24
N ASN A 314 -6.03 -33.50 36.32
CA ASN A 314 -6.20 -34.30 37.54
C ASN A 314 -5.48 -35.65 37.41
N LEU A 315 -4.15 -35.64 37.52
CA LEU A 315 -3.30 -36.83 37.53
C LEU A 315 -2.36 -36.78 38.75
N SER A 316 -1.91 -37.93 39.21
CA SER A 316 -1.10 -38.05 40.44
C SER A 316 0.36 -37.61 40.27
N LYS A 317 0.94 -37.76 39.07
CA LYS A 317 2.34 -37.39 38.76
C LYS A 317 2.46 -36.33 37.66
N LYS A 318 1.68 -35.25 37.75
CA LYS A 318 1.65 -34.17 36.72
C LYS A 318 3.02 -33.55 36.43
N ASP A 319 3.93 -33.55 37.41
CA ASP A 319 5.27 -33.01 37.27
C ASP A 319 6.17 -33.83 36.34
N TRP A 320 5.86 -35.12 36.15
CA TRP A 320 6.58 -35.98 35.20
C TRP A 320 6.30 -35.61 33.74
N ALA A 321 5.14 -34.99 33.44
CA ALA A 321 4.78 -34.59 32.09
C ALA A 321 5.51 -33.30 31.69
N GLU A 322 6.40 -33.36 30.70
CA GLU A 322 7.13 -32.20 30.19
C GLU A 322 6.42 -31.59 28.98
N THR A 323 5.80 -32.42 28.14
CA THR A 323 5.10 -32.05 26.92
C THR A 323 3.59 -32.34 27.00
N PRO A 324 2.75 -31.68 26.18
CA PRO A 324 1.31 -31.95 26.13
C PRO A 324 0.97 -33.41 25.88
N VAL A 325 1.82 -34.10 25.12
CA VAL A 325 1.66 -35.52 24.80
C VAL A 325 1.81 -36.40 26.04
N ASP A 326 2.73 -36.05 26.95
CA ASP A 326 3.02 -36.83 28.16
C ASP A 326 1.81 -36.93 29.10
N ILE A 327 0.87 -35.97 29.04
CA ILE A 327 -0.38 -36.05 29.81
C ILE A 327 -1.25 -37.22 29.33
N PHE A 328 -1.36 -37.42 28.01
CA PHE A 328 -2.13 -38.52 27.46
C PHE A 328 -1.50 -39.86 27.82
N VAL A 329 -0.17 -39.93 27.79
CA VAL A 329 0.59 -41.10 28.22
C VAL A 329 0.37 -41.36 29.71
N LEU A 330 0.53 -40.36 30.56
CA LEU A 330 0.35 -40.47 32.01
C LEU A 330 -1.08 -40.89 32.37
N LYS A 331 -2.09 -40.30 31.71
CA LYS A 331 -3.49 -40.69 31.89
C LYS A 331 -3.70 -42.18 31.59
N LYS A 332 -3.16 -42.67 30.48
CA LYS A 332 -3.25 -44.10 30.11
C LYS A 332 -2.50 -45.01 31.08
N LEU A 333 -1.34 -44.57 31.58
CA LEU A 333 -0.60 -45.31 32.60
C LEU A 333 -1.40 -45.42 33.90
N GLU A 334 -1.99 -44.32 34.38
CA GLU A 334 -2.82 -44.32 35.60
C GLU A 334 -4.10 -45.16 35.44
N GLU A 335 -4.78 -45.08 34.29
CA GLU A 335 -5.92 -45.96 33.95
C GLU A 335 -5.53 -47.45 34.00
N ALA A 336 -4.28 -47.77 33.62
CA ALA A 336 -3.73 -49.12 33.67
C ALA A 336 -3.09 -49.49 35.02
N GLY A 337 -3.13 -48.61 36.03
CA GLY A 337 -2.49 -48.82 37.33
C GLY A 337 -0.96 -48.86 37.28
N LEU A 338 -0.35 -48.32 36.21
CA LEU A 338 1.09 -48.25 36.00
C LEU A 338 1.63 -46.86 36.39
N THR A 339 2.92 -46.83 36.73
CA THR A 339 3.63 -45.56 36.98
C THR A 339 4.72 -45.33 35.94
N PRO A 340 4.97 -44.08 35.53
CA PRO A 340 6.05 -43.79 34.60
C PRO A 340 7.41 -44.22 35.15
N SER A 341 8.26 -44.70 34.25
CA SER A 341 9.66 -45.01 34.59
C SER A 341 10.44 -43.73 34.93
N PRO A 342 11.43 -43.81 35.82
CA PRO A 342 12.32 -42.69 36.07
C PRO A 342 13.12 -42.32 34.80
N PRO A 343 13.56 -41.06 34.67
CA PRO A 343 14.48 -40.65 33.62
C PRO A 343 15.74 -41.54 33.62
N ALA A 344 16.22 -41.90 32.43
CA ALA A 344 17.44 -42.68 32.31
C ALA A 344 18.66 -41.84 32.77
N GLU A 345 19.61 -42.49 33.44
CA GLU A 345 20.86 -41.85 33.85
C GLU A 345 21.65 -41.35 32.64
N ARG A 346 22.41 -40.27 32.81
CA ARG A 346 23.21 -39.67 31.71
C ARG A 346 24.12 -40.69 31.03
N THR A 347 24.71 -41.60 31.80
CA THR A 347 25.57 -42.68 31.27
C THR A 347 24.79 -43.66 30.39
N GLN A 348 23.55 -43.97 30.75
CA GLN A 348 22.67 -44.81 29.93
C GLN A 348 22.24 -44.09 28.65
N LEU A 349 21.94 -42.80 28.72
CA LEU A 349 21.59 -41.98 27.55
C LEU A 349 22.75 -41.94 26.56
N ILE A 350 23.97 -41.67 27.02
CA ILE A 350 25.16 -41.66 26.15
C ILE A 350 25.35 -43.02 25.48
N ARG A 351 25.18 -44.12 26.23
CA ARG A 351 25.28 -45.47 25.66
C ARG A 351 24.20 -45.75 24.61
N ARG A 352 22.96 -45.30 24.82
CA ARG A 352 21.87 -45.43 23.85
C ARG A 352 22.12 -44.61 22.59
N VAL A 353 22.60 -43.38 22.74
CA VAL A 353 22.98 -42.52 21.61
C VAL A 353 24.12 -43.15 20.80
N TYR A 354 25.14 -43.70 21.48
CA TYR A 354 26.24 -44.41 20.84
C TYR A 354 25.72 -45.55 19.95
N TYR A 355 24.94 -46.49 20.50
CA TYR A 355 24.35 -47.57 19.68
C TYR A 355 23.41 -47.06 18.59
N GLY A 356 22.58 -46.05 18.88
CA GLY A 356 21.68 -45.46 17.89
C GLY A 356 22.38 -44.84 16.69
N LEU A 357 23.61 -44.33 16.87
CA LEU A 357 24.40 -43.71 15.81
C LEU A 357 25.27 -44.69 15.03
N ILE A 358 25.71 -45.78 15.65
CA ILE A 358 26.74 -46.65 15.04
C ILE A 358 26.30 -48.11 14.82
N GLY A 359 25.20 -48.56 15.44
CA GLY A 359 24.79 -49.97 15.50
C GLY A 359 25.21 -50.66 16.78
#